data_AF-X0BPN0-F1
#
_entry.id   AF-X0BPN0-F1
#
_cell.length_a   1.000
_cell.length_b   1.000
_cell.length_c   1.000
_cell.angle_alpha   90.00
_cell.angle_beta   90.00
_cell.angle_gamma   90.00
#
_symmetry.space_group_name_H-M   'P 1'
#
loop_
_entity.id
_entity.type
_entity.pdbx_description
1 polymer ?
#
loop_
_entity_poly.entity_id
_entity_poly.type
_entity_poly.pdbx_seq_one_letter_code
_entity_poly.pdbx_strand_id
1 'polypeptide(L)'
;MLIEIISPPTVRVILRVYFIVFLTATTWLTKKALHCRAKIRVARGNSISVIDNIRADGFELFTASWGLRSLAGGSLSFFTLLLLYCFGHTTDLLTNYLVVGHKIQARCPFNRGLVFDDLKPNRFSQWNGRPVSFLQNAQLFAVNNSCKYGIYKKVDSVTSFCPDDTDIIGSWKCDYTARPIQFAAGTANVTLVNDLYKKGALYQNHYFEQSTTRNLMDSTFNHMVAWSTSASEDSDGTDWDVLAAVQTNWQKDQPVQMDTLKCTLDAPGASNTHRQMASHYDLRGWLPTFQGLMYYGTNTSAVNDITDQVAMLLNSMVMISGGNNYLLAKPVTGEDQTQGCIKVAAYVPPVMIGLFSFVGGLFLISTFLFFRFLLRLRRIRTDLDLEQAVVKELDSIPQDVLEWAVLAAREHSAGVELRIVPRSNAAQDGGRADDSLLNGQEGAPGGTAEESGNLESGSCKPIHSVQLQGKEEPVVTAEDLRYFKIGCSPPIPQVRNYNKHN
;
A
#
# COMPACT_ATOMS: atom_id res chain seq x y z
N MET A 1 -5.46 -9.75 5.96
CA MET A 1 -4.09 -10.23 6.26
C MET A 1 -3.27 -9.04 6.72
N LEU A 2 -2.59 -9.14 7.85
CA LEU A 2 -1.66 -8.12 8.33
C LEU A 2 -0.23 -8.48 7.88
N ILE A 3 0.48 -7.51 7.33
CA ILE A 3 1.88 -7.64 6.93
C ILE A 3 2.68 -6.67 7.80
N GLU A 4 3.43 -7.25 8.74
CA GLU A 4 4.15 -6.49 9.79
C GLU A 4 5.55 -6.04 9.34
N ILE A 5 6.13 -6.73 8.35
CA ILE A 5 7.52 -6.53 7.91
C ILE A 5 7.63 -5.38 6.89
N ILE A 6 6.54 -5.08 6.18
CA ILE A 6 6.55 -4.18 5.03
C ILE A 6 5.62 -3.00 5.30
N SER A 7 6.11 -1.78 5.09
CA SER A 7 5.31 -0.57 5.25
C SER A 7 4.12 -0.55 4.27
N PRO A 8 2.97 0.05 4.64
CA PRO A 8 1.81 0.14 3.75
C PRO A 8 2.12 0.72 2.36
N PRO A 9 2.94 1.78 2.22
CA PRO A 9 3.34 2.29 0.90
C PRO A 9 4.07 1.25 0.06
N THR A 10 4.99 0.49 0.65
CA THR A 10 5.74 -0.54 -0.08
C THR A 10 4.83 -1.69 -0.51
N VAL A 11 3.87 -2.11 0.33
CA VAL A 11 2.87 -3.12 -0.07
C VAL A 11 2.02 -2.62 -1.23
N ARG A 12 1.60 -1.35 -1.24
CA ARG A 12 0.88 -0.75 -2.38
C ARG A 12 1.71 -0.81 -3.66
N VAL A 13 3.00 -0.45 -3.61
CA VAL A 13 3.89 -0.50 -4.76
C VAL A 13 4.05 -1.93 -5.27
N ILE A 14 4.28 -2.90 -4.39
CA ILE A 14 4.43 -4.33 -4.77
C ILE A 14 3.16 -4.83 -5.46
N LEU A 15 1.98 -4.55 -4.90
CA LEU A 15 0.71 -4.97 -5.49
C LEU A 15 0.46 -4.31 -6.84
N ARG A 16 0.79 -3.02 -7.00
CA ARG A 16 0.69 -2.32 -8.29
C ARG A 16 1.59 -2.93 -9.35
N VAL A 17 2.87 -3.14 -9.03
CA VAL A 17 3.82 -3.77 -9.95
C VAL A 17 3.32 -5.15 -10.34
N TYR A 18 2.82 -5.93 -9.38
CA TYR A 18 2.21 -7.23 -9.66
C TYR A 18 1.05 -7.11 -10.66
N PHE A 19 0.05 -6.26 -10.38
CA PHE A 19 -1.11 -6.13 -11.27
C PHE A 19 -0.72 -5.62 -12.67
N ILE A 20 0.16 -4.63 -12.77
CA ILE A 20 0.63 -4.10 -14.07
C ILE A 20 1.31 -5.19 -14.89
N VAL A 21 2.28 -5.91 -14.29
CA VAL A 21 3.04 -6.95 -15.00
C VAL A 21 2.13 -8.09 -15.43
N PHE A 22 1.32 -8.63 -14.51
CA PHE A 22 0.48 -9.79 -14.82
C PHE A 22 -0.68 -9.45 -15.74
N LEU A 23 -1.34 -8.30 -15.62
CA LEU A 23 -2.40 -7.90 -16.54
C LEU A 23 -1.87 -7.63 -17.95
N THR A 24 -0.70 -6.99 -18.07
CA THR A 24 -0.03 -6.75 -19.35
C THR A 24 0.38 -8.07 -20.01
N ALA A 25 1.03 -8.97 -19.25
CA ALA A 25 1.45 -10.28 -19.73
C ALA A 25 0.25 -11.15 -20.13
N THR A 26 -0.82 -11.14 -19.33
CA THR A 26 -2.07 -11.86 -19.64
C THR A 26 -2.67 -11.33 -20.94
N THR A 27 -2.80 -10.01 -21.09
CA THR A 27 -3.32 -9.38 -22.30
C THR A 27 -2.49 -9.76 -23.53
N TRP A 28 -1.16 -9.73 -23.41
CA TRP A 28 -0.26 -10.14 -24.48
C TRP A 28 -0.43 -11.62 -24.86
N LEU A 29 -0.47 -12.51 -23.87
CA LEU A 29 -0.69 -13.96 -24.08
C LEU A 29 -2.04 -14.23 -24.73
N THR A 30 -3.11 -13.58 -24.26
CA THR A 30 -4.45 -13.72 -24.83
C THR A 30 -4.45 -13.27 -26.30
N LYS A 31 -3.83 -12.12 -26.64
CA LYS A 31 -3.68 -11.67 -28.03
C LYS A 31 -2.97 -12.71 -28.90
N LYS A 32 -1.84 -13.25 -28.44
CA LYS A 32 -1.09 -14.28 -29.18
C LYS A 32 -1.88 -15.59 -29.32
N ALA A 33 -2.60 -16.01 -28.28
CA ALA A 33 -3.47 -17.19 -28.33
C ALA A 33 -4.59 -17.06 -29.37
N LEU A 34 -5.22 -15.88 -29.42
CA LEU A 34 -6.28 -15.57 -30.39
C LEU A 34 -5.73 -15.53 -31.81
N HIS A 35 -4.55 -14.96 -32.00
CA HIS A 35 -3.87 -14.96 -33.30
C HIS A 35 -3.56 -16.39 -33.78
N CYS A 36 -3.02 -17.25 -32.90
CA CYS A 36 -2.82 -18.67 -33.23
C CYS A 36 -4.14 -19.38 -33.59
N ARG A 37 -5.24 -19.06 -32.89
CA ARG A 37 -6.56 -19.62 -33.21
C ARG A 37 -7.07 -19.15 -34.57
N ALA A 38 -6.86 -17.89 -34.94
CA ALA A 38 -7.20 -17.37 -36.26
C ALA A 38 -6.42 -18.10 -37.36
N LYS A 39 -5.11 -18.29 -37.19
CA LYS A 39 -4.27 -19.10 -38.11
C LYS A 39 -4.81 -20.52 -38.27
N ILE A 40 -5.21 -21.18 -37.18
CA ILE A 40 -5.79 -22.53 -37.22
C ILE A 40 -7.11 -22.55 -38.02
N ARG A 41 -7.96 -21.52 -37.92
CA ARG A 41 -9.22 -21.47 -38.67
C ARG A 41 -8.98 -21.33 -40.17
N VAL A 42 -8.08 -20.43 -40.57
CA VAL A 42 -7.70 -20.25 -41.98
C VAL A 42 -7.07 -21.52 -42.54
N ALA A 43 -6.15 -22.14 -41.80
CA ALA A 43 -5.51 -23.40 -42.20
C ALA A 43 -6.49 -24.58 -42.37
N ARG A 44 -7.70 -24.48 -41.80
CA ARG A 44 -8.75 -25.52 -41.90
C ARG A 44 -9.79 -25.23 -43.00
N GLY A 45 -9.56 -24.24 -43.87
CA GLY A 45 -10.46 -23.96 -44.98
C GLY A 45 -11.56 -22.92 -44.69
N ASN A 46 -11.62 -22.35 -43.49
CA ASN A 46 -12.66 -21.38 -43.13
C ASN A 46 -12.24 -19.96 -43.49
N SER A 47 -13.07 -19.24 -44.25
CA SER A 47 -12.87 -17.82 -44.57
C SER A 47 -13.12 -16.92 -43.37
N ILE A 48 -12.36 -15.83 -43.27
CA ILE A 48 -12.56 -14.75 -42.27
C ILE A 48 -12.98 -13.50 -43.03
N SER A 49 -14.16 -12.93 -42.71
CA SER A 49 -14.59 -11.65 -43.28
C SER A 49 -13.87 -10.48 -42.57
N VAL A 50 -13.43 -9.49 -43.34
CA VAL A 50 -12.70 -8.32 -42.83
C VAL A 50 -13.67 -7.31 -42.19
N ILE A 51 -14.87 -7.14 -42.77
CA ILE A 51 -15.95 -6.26 -42.30
C ILE A 51 -16.48 -6.65 -40.91
N ASP A 52 -16.54 -7.95 -40.59
CA ASP A 52 -16.92 -8.37 -39.25
C ASP A 52 -15.88 -7.95 -38.20
N ASN A 53 -14.61 -7.74 -38.55
CA ASN A 53 -13.57 -7.45 -37.56
C ASN A 53 -13.37 -5.96 -37.24
N ILE A 54 -13.97 -5.04 -38.01
CA ILE A 54 -13.66 -3.59 -37.93
C ILE A 54 -14.94 -2.76 -37.98
N ARG A 55 -15.72 -2.79 -36.89
CA ARG A 55 -16.73 -1.78 -36.63
C ARG A 55 -16.39 -1.05 -35.32
N ALA A 56 -15.54 -0.03 -35.43
CA ALA A 56 -15.30 0.93 -34.38
C ALA A 56 -14.79 2.24 -34.99
N ASP A 57 -15.64 3.27 -34.99
CA ASP A 57 -15.23 4.65 -35.19
C ASP A 57 -15.74 5.52 -34.03
N GLY A 58 -14.82 6.28 -33.46
CA GLY A 58 -15.06 7.65 -33.01
C GLY A 58 -15.60 7.93 -31.62
N PHE A 59 -16.76 7.39 -31.20
CA PHE A 59 -17.50 8.06 -30.09
C PHE A 59 -18.10 7.19 -28.99
N GLU A 60 -17.84 5.88 -28.97
CA GLU A 60 -18.48 5.00 -28.00
C GLU A 60 -17.53 3.91 -27.50
N LEU A 61 -16.73 4.23 -26.47
CA LEU A 61 -15.93 3.24 -25.71
C LEU A 61 -16.81 2.07 -25.18
N PHE A 62 -18.11 2.32 -25.03
CA PHE A 62 -19.13 1.36 -24.58
C PHE A 62 -19.80 0.54 -25.70
N THR A 63 -19.78 0.97 -26.97
CA THR A 63 -20.37 0.21 -28.09
C THR A 63 -19.31 -0.37 -29.04
N ALA A 64 -18.09 0.19 -29.08
CA ALA A 64 -16.91 -0.47 -29.62
C ALA A 64 -16.71 -1.84 -28.95
N SER A 65 -17.03 -1.89 -27.66
CA SER A 65 -17.17 -3.09 -26.86
C SER A 65 -18.13 -4.14 -27.45
N TRP A 66 -19.28 -3.73 -27.98
CA TRP A 66 -20.24 -4.65 -28.60
C TRP A 66 -19.77 -5.15 -29.98
N GLY A 67 -19.05 -4.29 -30.72
CA GLY A 67 -18.39 -4.61 -32.00
C GLY A 67 -17.20 -5.55 -31.89
N LEU A 68 -16.63 -5.76 -30.70
CA LEU A 68 -15.58 -6.78 -30.49
C LEU A 68 -16.11 -8.23 -30.41
N ARG A 69 -17.44 -8.45 -30.41
CA ARG A 69 -18.02 -9.81 -30.49
C ARG A 69 -17.61 -10.55 -31.76
N SER A 70 -17.27 -9.81 -32.81
CA SER A 70 -16.97 -10.30 -34.15
C SER A 70 -15.46 -10.39 -34.46
N LEU A 71 -14.59 -10.09 -33.49
CA LEU A 71 -13.19 -10.51 -33.57
C LEU A 71 -13.12 -12.05 -33.67
N ALA A 72 -12.10 -12.57 -34.37
CA ALA A 72 -11.88 -14.02 -34.57
C ALA A 72 -11.86 -14.89 -33.27
N GLY A 73 -11.93 -14.29 -32.07
CA GLY A 73 -12.12 -14.95 -30.78
C GLY A 73 -13.57 -15.23 -30.34
N GLY A 74 -14.56 -14.47 -30.82
CA GLY A 74 -15.97 -14.51 -30.36
C GLY A 74 -16.24 -13.72 -29.07
N SER A 75 -17.50 -13.69 -28.62
CA SER A 75 -18.00 -12.90 -27.47
C SER A 75 -17.20 -13.10 -26.17
N LEU A 76 -16.73 -14.32 -25.90
CA LEU A 76 -15.93 -14.65 -24.72
C LEU A 76 -14.62 -13.85 -24.67
N SER A 77 -13.94 -13.69 -25.80
CA SER A 77 -12.65 -12.97 -25.87
C SER A 77 -12.81 -11.47 -25.63
N PHE A 78 -13.94 -10.91 -26.08
CA PHE A 78 -14.31 -9.54 -25.79
C PHE A 78 -14.48 -9.32 -24.29
N PHE A 79 -15.29 -10.15 -23.62
CA PHE A 79 -15.51 -10.03 -22.17
C PHE A 79 -14.20 -10.16 -21.39
N THR A 80 -13.29 -11.06 -21.79
CA THR A 80 -11.98 -11.19 -21.15
C THR A 80 -11.13 -9.92 -21.28
N LEU A 81 -11.07 -9.30 -22.45
CA LEU A 81 -10.26 -8.08 -22.67
C LEU A 81 -10.86 -6.86 -21.97
N LEU A 82 -12.19 -6.69 -22.02
CA LEU A 82 -12.88 -5.63 -21.29
C LEU A 82 -12.65 -5.75 -19.78
N LEU A 83 -12.74 -6.97 -19.26
CA LEU A 83 -12.55 -7.27 -17.85
C LEU A 83 -11.09 -6.98 -17.43
N LEU A 84 -10.10 -7.36 -18.23
CA LEU A 84 -8.69 -7.02 -17.99
C LEU A 84 -8.43 -5.51 -17.99
N TYR A 85 -9.09 -4.75 -18.87
CA TYR A 85 -9.00 -3.29 -18.92
C TYR A 85 -9.61 -2.64 -17.66
N CYS A 86 -10.84 -3.02 -17.30
CA CYS A 86 -11.49 -2.54 -16.08
C CYS A 86 -10.68 -2.89 -14.83
N PHE A 87 -10.11 -4.10 -14.76
CA PHE A 87 -9.23 -4.49 -13.66
C PHE A 87 -7.93 -3.71 -13.64
N GLY A 88 -7.35 -3.36 -14.79
CA GLY A 88 -6.16 -2.51 -14.86
C GLY A 88 -6.35 -1.15 -14.18
N HIS A 89 -7.50 -0.51 -14.41
CA HIS A 89 -7.81 0.78 -13.81
C HIS A 89 -8.32 0.68 -12.36
N THR A 90 -9.14 -0.33 -12.06
CA THR A 90 -9.69 -0.49 -10.70
C THR A 90 -8.67 -1.00 -9.70
N THR A 91 -7.70 -1.84 -10.08
CA THR A 91 -6.68 -2.35 -9.15
C THR A 91 -5.76 -1.27 -8.62
N ASP A 92 -5.46 -0.22 -9.39
CA ASP A 92 -4.67 0.91 -8.89
C ASP A 92 -5.44 1.75 -7.85
N LEU A 93 -6.73 2.00 -8.12
CA LEU A 93 -7.62 2.66 -7.16
C LEU A 93 -7.83 1.81 -5.89
N LEU A 94 -8.08 0.51 -6.07
CA LEU A 94 -8.30 -0.44 -4.98
C LEU A 94 -7.04 -0.63 -4.14
N THR A 95 -5.84 -0.71 -4.73
CA THR A 95 -4.60 -0.80 -3.94
C THR A 95 -4.36 0.46 -3.10
N ASN A 96 -4.64 1.65 -3.64
CA ASN A 96 -4.54 2.89 -2.88
C ASN A 96 -5.55 2.97 -1.73
N TYR A 97 -6.79 2.57 -1.99
CA TYR A 97 -7.89 2.74 -1.06
C TYR A 97 -7.94 1.63 0.01
N LEU A 98 -7.72 0.37 -0.38
CA LEU A 98 -7.92 -0.79 0.48
C LEU A 98 -6.70 -1.16 1.32
N VAL A 99 -5.48 -0.84 0.87
CA VAL A 99 -4.27 -1.08 1.66
C VAL A 99 -4.11 0.05 2.66
N VAL A 100 -4.64 -0.15 3.85
CA VAL A 100 -4.59 0.82 4.95
C VAL A 100 -3.53 0.42 5.97
N GLY A 101 -2.96 1.42 6.64
CA GLY A 101 -2.06 1.19 7.75
C GLY A 101 -2.85 0.95 9.03
N HIS A 102 -2.62 -0.18 9.68
CA HIS A 102 -3.12 -0.44 11.03
C HIS A 102 -1.98 -0.32 12.04
N LYS A 103 -2.23 0.42 13.13
CA LYS A 103 -1.31 0.48 14.26
C LYS A 103 -1.35 -0.86 14.99
N ILE A 104 -0.19 -1.49 15.15
CA ILE A 104 0.00 -2.71 15.92
C ILE A 104 1.12 -2.50 16.94
N GLN A 105 1.04 -3.21 18.05
CA GLN A 105 2.12 -3.32 19.01
C GLN A 105 3.19 -4.27 18.46
N ALA A 106 4.45 -3.87 18.56
CA ALA A 106 5.60 -4.60 18.01
C ALA A 106 6.86 -4.33 18.84
N ARG A 107 7.93 -5.10 18.59
CA ARG A 107 9.26 -4.82 19.13
C ARG A 107 10.04 -3.88 18.20
N CYS A 108 10.54 -2.77 18.73
CA CYS A 108 11.45 -1.84 18.06
C CYS A 108 12.88 -2.00 18.60
N PRO A 109 13.92 -1.82 17.76
CA PRO A 109 15.29 -1.73 18.25
C PRO A 109 15.43 -0.58 19.26
N PHE A 110 16.04 -0.87 20.41
CA PHE A 110 16.43 0.12 21.40
C PHE A 110 17.84 0.63 21.07
N ASN A 111 17.97 1.93 20.84
CA ASN A 111 19.27 2.52 20.48
C ASN A 111 20.04 3.03 21.69
N ARG A 112 19.42 3.95 22.43
CA ARG A 112 19.94 4.58 23.65
C ARG A 112 18.79 5.24 24.38
N GLY A 113 18.89 5.29 25.69
CA GLY A 113 17.85 5.85 26.54
C GLY A 113 18.21 5.65 28.00
N LEU A 114 17.19 5.63 28.83
CA LEU A 114 17.34 5.18 30.21
C LEU A 114 17.24 3.65 30.23
N VAL A 115 18.15 3.01 30.94
CA VAL A 115 18.14 1.57 31.21
C VAL A 115 18.16 1.41 32.72
N PHE A 116 17.17 0.70 33.25
CA PHE A 116 16.99 0.46 34.66
C PHE A 116 17.94 -0.64 35.14
N ASP A 117 18.68 -0.38 36.22
CA ASP A 117 19.56 -1.34 36.87
C ASP A 117 19.27 -1.37 38.38
N ASP A 118 18.52 -2.40 38.80
CA ASP A 118 18.16 -2.57 40.22
C ASP A 118 19.36 -2.88 41.11
N LEU A 119 20.50 -3.32 40.55
CA LEU A 119 21.69 -3.70 41.32
C LEU A 119 22.52 -2.48 41.71
N LYS A 120 22.38 -1.37 41.00
CA LYS A 120 23.16 -0.14 41.21
C LYS A 120 22.26 1.08 41.19
N PRO A 121 21.32 1.19 42.14
CA PRO A 121 20.44 2.34 42.20
C PRO A 121 21.21 3.58 42.67
N ASN A 122 20.81 4.73 42.15
CA ASN A 122 21.19 6.00 42.72
C ASN A 122 20.25 6.32 43.89
N ARG A 123 20.81 6.59 45.06
CA ARG A 123 20.05 6.93 46.28
C ARG A 123 19.03 8.06 46.07
N PHE A 124 19.35 9.03 45.21
CA PHE A 124 18.54 10.22 45.00
C PHE A 124 17.93 10.24 43.60
N SER A 125 16.61 10.34 43.52
CA SER A 125 15.94 10.62 42.25
C SER A 125 16.06 12.12 41.95
N GLN A 126 17.08 12.49 41.17
CA GLN A 126 17.32 13.89 40.79
C GLN A 126 16.08 14.48 40.10
N TRP A 127 15.45 15.50 40.70
CA TRP A 127 14.22 16.14 40.19
C TRP A 127 14.49 17.24 39.17
N ASN A 128 15.74 17.68 39.03
CA ASN A 128 16.15 18.74 38.13
C ASN A 128 16.97 18.16 36.97
N GLY A 129 16.33 17.89 35.84
CA GLY A 129 17.05 17.47 34.65
C GLY A 129 16.19 16.99 33.50
N ARG A 130 16.83 16.79 32.35
CA ARG A 130 16.23 16.18 31.17
C ARG A 130 15.54 14.84 31.45
N PRO A 131 16.05 13.94 32.33
CA PRO A 131 15.43 12.64 32.58
C PRO A 131 14.00 12.70 33.12
N VAL A 132 13.68 13.73 33.91
CA VAL A 132 12.31 13.95 34.43
C VAL A 132 11.32 14.11 33.28
N SER A 133 11.54 15.11 32.42
CA SER A 133 10.69 15.36 31.27
C SER A 133 10.65 14.19 30.29
N PHE A 134 11.76 13.46 30.15
CA PHE A 134 11.88 12.31 29.26
C PHE A 134 10.97 11.17 29.70
N LEU A 135 11.03 10.80 30.98
CA LEU A 135 10.26 9.66 31.53
C LEU A 135 8.78 9.99 31.68
N GLN A 136 8.44 11.22 32.08
CA GLN A 136 7.05 11.67 32.11
C GLN A 136 6.43 11.62 30.71
N ASN A 137 7.14 12.14 29.69
CA ASN A 137 6.66 12.05 28.32
C ASN A 137 6.53 10.62 27.82
N ALA A 138 7.46 9.72 28.17
CA ALA A 138 7.36 8.32 27.77
C ALA A 138 6.12 7.62 28.37
N GLN A 139 5.80 7.90 29.64
CA GLN A 139 4.57 7.40 30.26
C GLN A 139 3.32 7.98 29.58
N LEU A 140 3.31 9.28 29.28
CA LEU A 140 2.23 9.91 28.53
C LEU A 140 2.09 9.34 27.11
N PHE A 141 3.19 9.04 26.43
CA PHE A 141 3.17 8.40 25.11
C PHE A 141 2.61 6.98 25.18
N ALA A 142 2.97 6.20 26.20
CA ALA A 142 2.39 4.89 26.42
C ALA A 142 0.86 4.97 26.58
N VAL A 143 0.37 5.85 27.46
CA VAL A 143 -1.07 6.07 27.68
C VAL A 143 -1.77 6.56 26.41
N ASN A 144 -1.19 7.53 25.70
CA ASN A 144 -1.73 8.04 24.43
C ASN A 144 -1.77 6.97 23.33
N ASN A 145 -0.87 5.99 23.38
CA ASN A 145 -0.87 4.84 22.49
C ASN A 145 -1.78 3.69 22.99
N SER A 146 -2.58 3.92 24.04
CA SER A 146 -3.46 2.92 24.68
C SER A 146 -2.70 1.76 25.34
N CYS A 147 -1.48 2.02 25.80
CA CYS A 147 -0.61 1.05 26.46
C CYS A 147 -0.46 1.40 27.95
N LYS A 148 -0.06 0.41 28.77
CA LYS A 148 0.09 0.59 30.21
C LYS A 148 1.28 1.50 30.52
N TYR A 149 1.12 2.39 31.50
CA TYR A 149 2.26 3.07 32.11
C TYR A 149 2.86 2.23 33.24
N GLY A 150 4.07 2.56 33.68
CA GLY A 150 4.74 1.85 34.75
C GLY A 150 6.19 2.27 34.92
N ILE A 151 6.92 1.47 35.70
CA ILE A 151 8.38 1.51 35.77
C ILE A 151 8.91 0.64 34.64
N TYR A 152 9.65 1.24 33.72
CA TYR A 152 10.16 0.54 32.54
C TYR A 152 11.58 0.04 32.76
N LYS A 153 11.87 -1.19 32.32
CA LYS A 153 13.24 -1.74 32.30
C LYS A 153 14.16 -0.89 31.43
N LYS A 154 13.62 -0.35 30.33
CA LYS A 154 14.32 0.54 29.42
C LYS A 154 13.32 1.37 28.64
N VAL A 155 13.72 2.59 28.30
CA VAL A 155 12.84 3.54 27.62
C VAL A 155 13.66 4.53 26.81
N ASP A 156 13.28 4.71 25.56
CA ASP A 156 13.86 5.69 24.65
C ASP A 156 12.95 6.91 24.44
N SER A 157 13.33 7.82 23.55
CA SER A 157 12.60 9.08 23.28
C SER A 157 11.53 8.96 22.18
N VAL A 158 11.12 7.75 21.81
CA VAL A 158 10.26 7.55 20.65
C VAL A 158 8.79 7.79 21.02
N THR A 159 8.09 8.62 20.23
CA THR A 159 6.67 8.93 20.45
C THR A 159 5.73 7.75 20.20
N SER A 160 6.20 6.74 19.47
CA SER A 160 5.51 5.46 19.31
C SER A 160 5.80 4.48 20.44
N PHE A 161 6.42 4.90 21.54
CA PHE A 161 6.64 4.02 22.69
C PHE A 161 5.33 3.44 23.21
N CYS A 162 5.32 2.13 23.36
CA CYS A 162 4.19 1.35 23.86
C CYS A 162 4.78 0.07 24.47
N PRO A 163 5.02 0.07 25.80
CA PRO A 163 5.72 -1.02 26.45
C PRO A 163 4.89 -2.30 26.42
N ASP A 164 5.56 -3.43 26.21
CA ASP A 164 4.97 -4.74 26.44
C ASP A 164 5.01 -5.05 27.94
N ASP A 165 4.23 -6.04 28.41
CA ASP A 165 4.24 -6.46 29.82
C ASP A 165 5.64 -6.90 30.29
N THR A 166 6.52 -7.32 29.39
CA THR A 166 7.92 -7.67 29.68
C THR A 166 8.86 -6.48 29.84
N ASP A 167 8.48 -5.30 29.33
CA ASP A 167 9.24 -4.07 29.51
C ASP A 167 8.89 -3.34 30.82
N ILE A 168 7.78 -3.72 31.46
CA ILE A 168 7.30 -3.13 32.72
C ILE A 168 7.75 -4.01 33.89
N ILE A 169 8.53 -3.44 34.80
CA ILE A 169 9.08 -4.15 35.98
C ILE A 169 8.26 -3.92 37.25
N GLY A 170 7.21 -3.11 37.15
CA GLY A 170 6.25 -2.80 38.19
C GLY A 170 5.58 -1.46 37.98
N SER A 171 4.74 -1.05 38.92
CA SER A 171 4.16 0.29 38.96
C SER A 171 3.73 0.66 40.37
N TRP A 172 3.77 1.96 40.65
CA TRP A 172 2.95 2.53 41.71
C TRP A 172 1.47 2.42 41.36
N LYS A 173 0.66 2.12 42.37
CA LYS A 173 -0.80 2.18 42.30
C LYS A 173 -1.29 3.11 43.38
N CYS A 174 -2.07 4.11 43.00
CA CYS A 174 -2.66 5.10 43.91
C CYS A 174 -4.18 4.94 43.94
N ASP A 175 -4.75 4.73 45.12
CA ASP A 175 -6.18 4.64 45.34
C ASP A 175 -6.64 5.77 46.27
N TYR A 176 -7.87 6.27 46.08
CA TYR A 176 -8.46 7.27 46.97
C TYR A 176 -8.69 6.70 48.37
N THR A 177 -8.25 7.43 49.39
CA THR A 177 -8.56 7.13 50.80
C THR A 177 -9.76 7.93 51.30
N ALA A 178 -9.95 9.16 50.81
CA ALA A 178 -11.14 9.99 51.06
C ALA A 178 -11.34 11.01 49.92
N ARG A 179 -12.62 11.28 49.58
CA ARG A 179 -12.98 12.17 48.45
C ARG A 179 -14.35 12.85 48.64
N PRO A 180 -14.44 14.19 48.81
CA PRO A 180 -13.42 15.13 49.29
C PRO A 180 -13.46 15.29 50.82
N ILE A 181 -12.31 15.57 51.44
CA ILE A 181 -12.24 16.16 52.79
C ILE A 181 -12.42 17.67 52.66
N GLN A 182 -13.41 18.22 53.36
CA GLN A 182 -13.69 19.65 53.33
C GLN A 182 -13.06 20.40 54.50
N PHE A 183 -12.53 21.58 54.21
CA PHE A 183 -12.03 22.55 55.18
C PHE A 183 -12.70 23.90 54.96
N ALA A 184 -12.88 24.68 56.03
CA ALA A 184 -13.51 25.99 55.92
C ALA A 184 -12.71 26.92 54.99
N ALA A 185 -13.41 27.81 54.29
CA ALA A 185 -12.77 28.84 53.48
C ALA A 185 -11.81 29.69 54.35
N GLY A 186 -10.65 30.03 53.82
CA GLY A 186 -9.63 30.80 54.55
C GLY A 186 -8.83 30.03 55.61
N THR A 187 -9.01 28.71 55.74
CA THR A 187 -8.14 27.89 56.61
C THR A 187 -6.69 28.01 56.18
N ALA A 188 -5.78 28.31 57.12
CA ALA A 188 -4.35 28.39 56.84
C ALA A 188 -3.80 27.01 56.43
N ASN A 189 -2.90 26.99 55.43
CA ASN A 189 -2.41 25.72 54.85
C ASN A 189 -1.68 24.85 55.88
N VAL A 190 -0.90 25.43 56.79
CA VAL A 190 -0.25 24.70 57.89
C VAL A 190 -1.29 24.00 58.78
N THR A 191 -2.41 24.65 59.08
CA THR A 191 -3.51 24.05 59.85
C THR A 191 -4.15 22.90 59.06
N LEU A 192 -4.39 23.11 57.77
CA LEU A 192 -4.95 22.10 56.89
C LEU A 192 -4.08 20.83 56.84
N VAL A 193 -2.76 20.96 56.63
CA VAL A 193 -1.84 19.80 56.60
C VAL A 193 -1.77 19.09 57.96
N ASN A 194 -1.69 19.85 59.06
CA ASN A 194 -1.67 19.27 60.40
C ASN A 194 -2.96 18.50 60.70
N ASP A 195 -4.11 18.98 60.22
CA ASP A 195 -5.38 18.26 60.35
C ASP A 195 -5.45 17.02 59.45
N LEU A 196 -4.88 17.06 58.23
CA LEU A 196 -4.74 15.87 57.39
C LEU A 196 -3.88 14.80 58.08
N TYR A 197 -2.76 15.19 58.70
CA TYR A 197 -1.93 14.29 59.51
C TYR A 197 -2.74 13.67 60.67
N LYS A 198 -3.43 14.50 61.48
CA LYS A 198 -4.25 14.02 62.60
C LYS A 198 -5.37 13.08 62.16
N LYS A 199 -5.91 13.27 60.96
CA LYS A 199 -6.94 12.40 60.35
C LYS A 199 -6.36 11.13 59.70
N GLY A 200 -5.04 10.92 59.75
CA GLY A 200 -4.37 9.77 59.13
C GLY A 200 -4.31 9.83 57.61
N ALA A 201 -4.54 11.00 57.01
CA ALA A 201 -4.45 11.21 55.56
C ALA A 201 -3.01 11.54 55.10
N LEU A 202 -2.11 11.80 56.04
CA LEU A 202 -0.67 12.00 55.83
C LEU A 202 0.10 11.37 57.00
N TYR A 203 1.35 10.99 56.76
CA TYR A 203 2.30 10.64 57.81
C TYR A 203 2.89 11.89 58.48
N GLN A 204 3.66 11.69 59.56
CA GLN A 204 4.21 12.78 60.38
C GLN A 204 5.22 13.64 59.60
N ASN A 205 5.99 13.02 58.72
CA ASN A 205 7.00 13.58 57.81
C ASN A 205 6.38 14.11 56.50
N HIS A 206 5.35 14.95 56.61
CA HIS A 206 4.68 15.50 55.45
C HIS A 206 5.36 16.77 54.91
N TYR A 207 5.23 16.96 53.60
CA TYR A 207 5.63 18.17 52.90
C TYR A 207 4.44 18.70 52.09
N PHE A 208 4.34 20.01 51.93
CA PHE A 208 3.30 20.63 51.10
C PHE A 208 3.85 21.79 50.25
N GLU A 209 3.24 21.98 49.09
CA GLU A 209 3.52 23.06 48.14
C GLU A 209 2.22 23.71 47.72
N GLN A 210 2.27 24.99 47.39
CA GLN A 210 1.09 25.80 47.07
C GLN A 210 1.46 26.90 46.08
N SER A 211 0.53 27.29 45.20
CA SER A 211 0.72 28.54 44.46
C SER A 211 0.22 29.73 45.26
N THR A 212 1.01 30.80 45.20
CA THR A 212 0.64 32.11 45.77
C THR A 212 0.37 33.06 44.62
N THR A 213 -0.81 33.66 44.56
CA THR A 213 -1.03 34.82 43.69
C THR A 213 -0.48 36.04 44.43
N ARG A 214 0.70 36.52 44.04
CA ARG A 214 1.25 37.78 44.57
C ARG A 214 0.42 38.97 44.07
N ASN A 215 -0.69 39.26 44.76
CA ASN A 215 -1.21 40.61 44.83
C ASN A 215 -0.99 41.10 46.27
N LEU A 216 -0.27 42.22 46.40
CA LEU A 216 0.24 42.81 47.64
C LEU A 216 -0.83 43.17 48.70
N MET A 217 -2.11 42.98 48.39
CA MET A 217 -3.25 43.33 49.24
C MET A 217 -4.14 42.12 49.59
N ASP A 218 -3.92 40.96 48.95
CA ASP A 218 -4.85 39.82 49.05
C ASP A 218 -4.10 38.51 48.71
N SER A 219 -3.39 37.94 49.68
CA SER A 219 -2.65 36.69 49.49
C SER A 219 -3.63 35.51 49.48
N THR A 220 -4.13 35.17 48.30
CA THR A 220 -4.92 33.96 48.10
C THR A 220 -4.04 32.82 47.64
N PHE A 221 -4.18 31.68 48.30
CA PHE A 221 -3.51 30.45 47.93
C PHE A 221 -4.49 29.61 47.11
N ASN A 222 -4.00 29.08 46.01
CA ASN A 222 -4.68 28.08 45.21
C ASN A 222 -3.68 26.93 44.97
N HIS A 223 -4.19 25.78 44.52
CA HIS A 223 -3.36 24.67 44.06
C HIS A 223 -2.40 24.12 45.10
N MET A 224 -2.96 23.70 46.24
CA MET A 224 -2.20 23.02 47.28
C MET A 224 -2.07 21.53 46.99
N VAL A 225 -0.87 21.00 47.18
CA VAL A 225 -0.61 19.56 47.23
C VAL A 225 0.23 19.25 48.46
N ALA A 226 0.04 18.06 49.03
CA ALA A 226 0.85 17.55 50.12
C ALA A 226 1.09 16.05 49.93
N TRP A 227 2.23 15.56 50.39
CA TRP A 227 2.48 14.12 50.47
C TRP A 227 3.49 13.78 51.56
N SER A 228 3.60 12.50 51.85
CA SER A 228 4.42 11.96 52.94
C SER A 228 4.76 10.49 52.66
N THR A 229 5.87 10.00 53.21
CA THR A 229 6.32 8.60 53.07
C THR A 229 6.15 7.85 54.38
N SER A 230 5.82 6.55 54.32
CA SER A 230 5.81 5.69 55.51
C SER A 230 7.20 5.35 56.03
N ALA A 231 8.26 5.64 55.26
CA ALA A 231 9.64 5.37 55.67
C ALA A 231 10.01 6.17 56.92
N SER A 232 10.70 5.52 57.86
CA SER A 232 11.13 6.17 59.09
C SER A 232 12.27 7.15 58.85
N GLU A 233 13.20 6.78 57.97
CA GLU A 233 14.37 7.57 57.57
C GLU A 233 14.70 7.34 56.08
N ASP A 234 15.57 8.17 55.52
CA ASP A 234 16.05 8.01 54.14
C ASP A 234 16.89 6.76 53.96
N SER A 235 16.53 5.89 53.01
CA SER A 235 17.27 4.67 52.68
C SER A 235 17.40 3.68 53.84
N ASP A 236 16.36 3.55 54.66
CA ASP A 236 16.33 2.60 55.79
C ASP A 236 16.25 1.11 55.37
N GLY A 237 16.22 0.85 54.06
CA GLY A 237 16.20 -0.50 53.49
C GLY A 237 14.82 -1.16 53.54
N THR A 238 13.78 -0.44 53.96
CA THR A 238 12.42 -0.96 54.05
C THR A 238 11.57 -0.55 52.86
N ASP A 239 10.56 -1.35 52.56
CA ASP A 239 9.54 -0.96 51.58
C ASP A 239 8.67 0.14 52.20
N TRP A 240 8.44 1.21 51.43
CA TRP A 240 7.63 2.33 51.86
C TRP A 240 6.46 2.61 50.91
N ASP A 241 5.43 3.26 51.45
CA ASP A 241 4.26 3.72 50.71
C ASP A 241 4.11 5.26 50.85
N VAL A 242 3.24 5.86 50.05
CA VAL A 242 3.02 7.31 50.03
C VAL A 242 1.58 7.63 50.35
N LEU A 243 1.37 8.57 51.27
CA LEU A 243 0.09 9.24 51.43
C LEU A 243 0.18 10.62 50.78
N ALA A 244 -0.79 10.96 49.94
CA ALA A 244 -0.85 12.24 49.24
C ALA A 244 -2.22 12.91 49.40
N ALA A 245 -2.24 14.23 49.27
CA ALA A 245 -3.44 15.05 49.32
C ALA A 245 -3.37 16.14 48.25
N VAL A 246 -4.46 16.33 47.52
CA VAL A 246 -4.53 17.27 46.39
C VAL A 246 -5.78 18.13 46.54
N GLN A 247 -5.62 19.45 46.48
CA GLN A 247 -6.73 20.37 46.45
C GLN A 247 -7.46 20.29 45.09
N THR A 248 -8.75 19.99 45.08
CA THR A 248 -9.48 19.79 43.82
C THR A 248 -10.17 21.05 43.28
N ASN A 249 -10.56 21.95 44.17
CA ASN A 249 -11.21 23.22 43.83
C ASN A 249 -10.26 24.41 43.97
N TRP A 250 -10.59 25.54 43.35
CA TRP A 250 -9.70 26.72 43.33
C TRP A 250 -10.36 28.00 43.85
N GLN A 251 -11.68 28.02 44.05
CA GLN A 251 -12.38 29.24 44.45
C GLN A 251 -12.01 29.65 45.89
N LYS A 252 -11.51 30.89 46.06
CA LYS A 252 -11.07 31.47 47.34
C LYS A 252 -12.14 31.41 48.43
N ASP A 253 -13.38 31.75 48.09
CA ASP A 253 -14.46 31.94 49.06
C ASP A 253 -15.25 30.64 49.33
N GLN A 254 -14.84 29.52 48.73
CA GLN A 254 -15.45 28.23 48.94
C GLN A 254 -14.65 27.40 49.95
N PRO A 255 -15.30 26.43 50.64
CA PRO A 255 -14.60 25.42 51.41
C PRO A 255 -13.51 24.75 50.56
N VAL A 256 -12.31 24.60 51.11
CA VAL A 256 -11.21 23.91 50.43
C VAL A 256 -11.53 22.42 50.38
N GLN A 257 -11.48 21.82 49.20
CA GLN A 257 -11.75 20.41 48.98
C GLN A 257 -10.43 19.69 48.70
N MET A 258 -10.10 18.71 49.53
CA MET A 258 -8.89 17.90 49.41
C MET A 258 -9.27 16.45 49.14
N ASP A 259 -8.76 15.91 48.04
CA ASP A 259 -8.79 14.47 47.78
C ASP A 259 -7.53 13.86 48.38
N THR A 260 -7.66 12.73 49.07
CA THR A 260 -6.53 12.03 49.68
C THR A 260 -6.32 10.67 49.05
N LEU A 261 -5.07 10.28 48.92
CA LEU A 261 -4.61 9.11 48.16
C LEU A 261 -3.67 8.28 49.03
N LYS A 262 -3.71 6.97 48.84
CA LYS A 262 -2.67 6.05 49.28
C LYS A 262 -2.07 5.38 48.06
N CYS A 263 -0.76 5.54 47.90
CA CYS A 263 0.01 4.96 46.83
C CYS A 263 0.91 3.87 47.38
N THR A 264 0.83 2.68 46.79
CA THR A 264 1.68 1.53 47.12
C THR A 264 2.42 1.06 45.88
N LEU A 265 3.67 0.63 46.06
CA LEU A 265 4.47 0.10 44.97
C LEU A 265 4.29 -1.42 44.83
N ASP A 266 3.96 -1.88 43.63
CA ASP A 266 4.09 -3.28 43.24
C ASP A 266 5.12 -3.39 42.11
N ALA A 267 6.38 -3.63 42.48
CA ALA A 267 7.51 -3.67 41.55
C ALA A 267 8.62 -4.61 42.03
N PRO A 268 8.43 -5.94 41.89
CA PRO A 268 9.45 -6.90 42.30
C PRO A 268 10.79 -6.68 41.58
N GLY A 269 10.77 -6.19 40.33
CA GLY A 269 11.96 -5.88 39.55
C GLY A 269 12.66 -4.55 39.89
N ALA A 270 12.12 -3.77 40.84
CA ALA A 270 12.67 -2.50 41.31
C ALA A 270 12.82 -2.46 42.84
N SER A 271 12.75 -3.61 43.51
CA SER A 271 12.67 -3.71 44.97
C SER A 271 13.92 -3.16 45.68
N ASN A 272 15.11 -3.42 45.13
CA ASN A 272 16.34 -2.90 45.73
C ASN A 272 16.45 -1.38 45.55
N THR A 273 16.11 -0.87 44.37
CA THR A 273 16.02 0.56 44.09
C THR A 273 15.08 1.25 45.07
N HIS A 274 13.85 0.74 45.20
CA HIS A 274 12.83 1.31 46.08
C HIS A 274 13.30 1.46 47.53
N ARG A 275 13.88 0.39 48.09
CA ARG A 275 14.38 0.34 49.48
C ARG A 275 15.58 1.24 49.73
N GLN A 276 16.38 1.51 48.69
CA GLN A 276 17.58 2.35 48.79
C GLN A 276 17.29 3.84 48.53
N MET A 277 16.13 4.20 47.99
CA MET A 277 15.78 5.60 47.74
C MET A 277 15.70 6.42 49.03
N ALA A 278 16.19 7.66 48.98
CA ALA A 278 16.02 8.64 50.04
C ALA A 278 14.64 9.29 49.94
N SER A 279 13.60 8.57 50.38
CA SER A 279 12.20 8.96 50.16
C SER A 279 11.80 10.29 50.82
N HIS A 280 12.35 10.67 51.98
CA HIS A 280 12.09 11.98 52.58
C HIS A 280 12.69 13.09 51.73
N TYR A 281 13.96 12.93 51.34
CA TYR A 281 14.67 13.90 50.51
C TYR A 281 13.99 14.05 49.14
N ASP A 282 13.69 12.93 48.49
CA ASP A 282 13.12 12.90 47.15
C ASP A 282 11.69 13.46 47.15
N LEU A 283 10.79 13.03 48.05
CA LEU A 283 9.44 13.60 48.11
C LEU A 283 9.47 15.11 48.38
N ARG A 284 10.39 15.60 49.20
CA ARG A 284 10.55 17.04 49.40
C ARG A 284 11.03 17.76 48.12
N GLY A 285 12.01 17.20 47.42
CA GLY A 285 12.58 17.79 46.20
C GLY A 285 11.61 17.78 45.01
N TRP A 286 10.77 16.76 44.89
CA TRP A 286 9.82 16.57 43.81
C TRP A 286 8.48 17.31 43.99
N LEU A 287 8.26 17.90 45.16
CA LEU A 287 7.01 18.55 45.54
C LEU A 287 6.55 19.67 44.57
N PRO A 288 7.44 20.53 44.02
CA PRO A 288 7.04 21.49 42.98
C PRO A 288 6.58 20.82 41.68
N THR A 289 7.22 19.71 41.28
CA THR A 289 6.81 18.93 40.10
C THR A 289 5.46 18.26 40.33
N PHE A 290 5.22 17.74 41.54
CA PHE A 290 3.91 17.21 41.93
C PHE A 290 2.83 18.27 41.78
N GLN A 291 3.03 19.47 42.35
CA GLN A 291 2.09 20.57 42.22
C GLN A 291 1.85 20.94 40.75
N GLY A 292 2.91 21.09 39.96
CA GLY A 292 2.81 21.53 38.56
C GLY A 292 2.10 20.53 37.64
N LEU A 293 2.06 19.24 37.99
CA LEU A 293 1.33 18.21 37.22
C LEU A 293 -0.15 18.13 37.57
N MET A 294 -0.57 18.64 38.73
CA MET A 294 -1.94 18.51 39.19
C MET A 294 -2.88 19.58 38.61
N TYR A 295 -2.38 20.64 37.98
CA TYR A 295 -3.19 21.79 37.58
C TYR A 295 -2.82 22.32 36.20
N TYR A 296 -3.80 22.85 35.45
CA TYR A 296 -3.60 23.40 34.10
C TYR A 296 -3.12 24.86 34.07
N GLY A 297 -2.80 25.43 35.24
CA GLY A 297 -2.44 26.84 35.41
C GLY A 297 -3.28 27.50 36.50
N THR A 298 -3.01 28.77 36.80
CA THR A 298 -3.65 29.53 37.90
C THR A 298 -5.18 29.50 37.83
N ASN A 299 -5.86 29.37 38.98
CA ASN A 299 -7.33 29.34 39.08
C ASN A 299 -8.03 28.23 38.28
N THR A 300 -7.37 27.07 38.13
CA THR A 300 -7.97 25.86 37.53
C THR A 300 -8.29 24.82 38.61
N SER A 301 -9.24 23.92 38.36
CA SER A 301 -9.38 22.72 39.21
C SER A 301 -8.20 21.77 39.00
N ALA A 302 -8.08 20.78 39.89
CA ALA A 302 -7.15 19.67 39.65
C ALA A 302 -7.49 18.94 38.34
N VAL A 303 -6.48 18.28 37.76
CA VAL A 303 -6.63 17.33 36.65
C VAL A 303 -7.60 16.20 37.02
N ASN A 304 -8.25 15.60 36.02
CA ASN A 304 -9.27 14.58 36.26
C ASN A 304 -8.69 13.28 36.84
N ASP A 305 -7.52 12.84 36.33
CA ASP A 305 -6.91 11.54 36.65
C ASP A 305 -5.78 11.70 37.68
N ILE A 306 -6.11 12.24 38.86
CA ILE A 306 -5.14 12.53 39.93
C ILE A 306 -4.36 11.26 40.33
N THR A 307 -5.03 10.11 40.46
CA THR A 307 -4.42 8.82 40.84
C THR A 307 -3.28 8.44 39.89
N ASP A 308 -3.53 8.56 38.59
CA ASP A 308 -2.63 8.11 37.54
C ASP A 308 -1.45 9.08 37.42
N GLN A 309 -1.71 10.39 37.55
CA GLN A 309 -0.66 11.41 37.51
C GLN A 309 0.32 11.27 38.69
N VAL A 310 -0.19 11.00 39.90
CA VAL A 310 0.67 10.73 41.07
C VAL A 310 1.45 9.43 40.88
N ALA A 311 0.80 8.37 40.40
CA ALA A 311 1.47 7.10 40.13
C ALA A 311 2.59 7.24 39.07
N MET A 312 2.32 7.94 37.96
CA MET A 312 3.33 8.20 36.93
C MET A 312 4.50 9.04 37.44
N LEU A 313 4.24 9.99 38.33
CA LEU A 313 5.30 10.78 38.97
C LEU A 313 6.19 9.89 39.84
N LEU A 314 5.61 9.07 40.70
CA LEU A 314 6.34 8.15 41.57
C LEU A 314 7.10 7.09 40.75
N ASN A 315 6.52 6.58 39.66
CA ASN A 315 7.22 5.70 38.70
C ASN A 315 8.45 6.39 38.11
N SER A 316 8.35 7.68 37.76
CA SER A 316 9.46 8.45 37.23
C SER A 316 10.60 8.58 38.24
N MET A 317 10.28 8.80 39.52
CA MET A 317 11.28 8.87 40.59
C MET A 317 12.07 7.56 40.70
N VAL A 318 11.37 6.42 40.73
CA VAL A 318 12.01 5.10 40.77
C VAL A 318 12.86 4.85 39.52
N MET A 319 12.34 5.16 38.33
CA MET A 319 13.09 5.02 37.07
C MET A 319 14.36 5.87 37.03
N ILE A 320 14.34 7.10 37.57
CA ILE A 320 15.54 7.96 37.62
C ILE A 320 16.58 7.39 38.58
N SER A 321 16.12 6.93 39.75
CA SER A 321 16.98 6.29 40.75
C SER A 321 17.64 5.03 40.18
N GLY A 322 16.87 4.08 39.65
CA GLY A 322 17.41 2.83 39.08
C GLY A 322 18.14 3.02 37.75
N GLY A 323 17.86 4.09 37.00
CA GLY A 323 18.54 4.44 35.75
C GLY A 323 19.78 5.32 35.91
N ASN A 324 20.22 5.56 37.16
CA ASN A 324 21.36 6.42 37.49
C ASN A 324 21.28 7.84 36.88
N ASN A 325 20.07 8.34 36.64
CA ASN A 325 19.81 9.60 35.96
C ASN A 325 20.52 9.75 34.59
N TYR A 326 20.72 8.65 33.85
CA TYR A 326 21.51 8.64 32.61
C TYR A 326 20.70 8.16 31.38
N LEU A 327 20.52 9.05 30.39
CA LEU A 327 19.69 8.79 29.19
C LEU A 327 20.47 8.28 27.97
N LEU A 328 21.78 8.05 28.10
CA LEU A 328 22.61 7.56 27.01
C LEU A 328 23.06 6.11 27.27
N ALA A 329 22.36 5.41 28.17
CA ALA A 329 22.61 4.01 28.47
C ALA A 329 22.21 3.11 27.30
N LYS A 330 22.86 1.95 27.24
CA LYS A 330 22.50 0.83 26.35
C LYS A 330 22.36 -0.43 27.20
N PRO A 331 21.47 -1.37 26.81
CA PRO A 331 21.35 -2.64 27.52
C PRO A 331 22.67 -3.39 27.41
N VAL A 332 23.02 -4.16 28.44
CA VAL A 332 24.28 -4.91 28.45
C VAL A 332 24.28 -5.97 27.34
N THR A 333 25.46 -6.31 26.81
CA THR A 333 25.59 -7.38 25.81
C THR A 333 24.99 -8.68 26.34
N GLY A 334 24.02 -9.24 25.60
CA GLY A 334 23.28 -10.45 26.00
C GLY A 334 21.90 -10.18 26.60
N GLU A 335 21.59 -8.92 26.94
CA GLU A 335 20.23 -8.52 27.31
C GLU A 335 19.40 -8.12 26.08
N ASP A 336 18.08 -8.04 26.27
CA ASP A 336 17.14 -7.62 25.26
C ASP A 336 17.42 -6.20 24.75
N GLN A 337 17.78 -6.12 23.47
CA GLN A 337 18.10 -4.89 22.74
C GLN A 337 16.88 -4.26 22.05
N THR A 338 15.67 -4.71 22.37
CA THR A 338 14.43 -4.22 21.78
C THR A 338 13.47 -3.72 22.85
N GLN A 339 12.57 -2.80 22.51
CA GLN A 339 11.52 -2.33 23.40
C GLN A 339 10.16 -2.35 22.69
N GLY A 340 9.08 -2.39 23.45
CA GLY A 340 7.73 -2.27 22.92
C GLY A 340 7.50 -0.92 22.23
N CYS A 341 6.83 -0.96 21.08
CA CYS A 341 6.47 0.22 20.30
C CYS A 341 5.23 -0.03 19.43
N ILE A 342 4.60 1.05 19.00
CA ILE A 342 3.60 1.02 17.94
C ILE A 342 4.31 1.11 16.58
N LYS A 343 4.02 0.14 15.71
CA LYS A 343 4.36 0.20 14.28
C LYS A 343 3.09 0.22 13.45
N VAL A 344 3.21 0.78 12.24
CA VAL A 344 2.12 0.75 11.25
C VAL A 344 2.34 -0.45 10.35
N ALA A 345 1.53 -1.49 10.53
CA ALA A 345 1.50 -2.65 9.65
C ALA A 345 0.55 -2.40 8.47
N ALA A 346 0.86 -3.01 7.33
CA ALA A 346 -0.01 -2.97 6.17
C ALA A 346 -1.15 -3.99 6.35
N TYR A 347 -2.39 -3.51 6.35
CA TYR A 347 -3.55 -4.38 6.28
C TYR A 347 -3.98 -4.55 4.82
N VAL A 348 -3.98 -5.79 4.37
CA VAL A 348 -4.49 -6.19 3.05
C VAL A 348 -5.84 -6.89 3.25
N PRO A 349 -6.95 -6.27 2.83
CA PRO A 349 -8.27 -6.88 2.95
C PRO A 349 -8.39 -8.17 2.14
N PRO A 350 -9.26 -9.12 2.54
CA PRO A 350 -9.47 -10.37 1.80
C PRO A 350 -9.84 -10.17 0.33
N VAL A 351 -10.54 -9.07 0.00
CA VAL A 351 -10.88 -8.70 -1.38
C VAL A 351 -9.63 -8.54 -2.25
N MET A 352 -8.58 -7.91 -1.72
CA MET A 352 -7.32 -7.74 -2.46
C MET A 352 -6.60 -9.07 -2.68
N ILE A 353 -6.70 -10.00 -1.72
CA ILE A 353 -6.18 -11.37 -1.87
C ILE A 353 -6.94 -12.11 -2.97
N GLY A 354 -8.27 -11.99 -2.98
CA GLY A 354 -9.12 -12.55 -4.03
C GLY A 354 -8.77 -12.02 -5.42
N LEU A 355 -8.56 -10.70 -5.55
CA LEU A 355 -8.14 -10.06 -6.80
C LEU A 355 -6.76 -10.54 -7.25
N PHE A 356 -5.80 -10.63 -6.33
CA PHE A 356 -4.47 -11.16 -6.59
C PHE A 356 -4.55 -12.59 -7.15
N SER A 357 -5.28 -13.48 -6.47
CA SER A 357 -5.47 -14.87 -6.92
C SER A 357 -6.21 -14.97 -8.26
N PHE A 358 -7.21 -14.12 -8.48
CA PHE A 358 -7.99 -14.10 -9.70
C PHE A 358 -7.16 -13.69 -10.92
N VAL A 359 -6.36 -12.61 -10.81
CA VAL A 359 -5.45 -12.17 -11.88
C VAL A 359 -4.39 -13.23 -12.16
N GLY A 360 -3.81 -13.83 -11.11
CA GLY A 360 -2.90 -14.97 -11.27
C GLY A 360 -3.55 -16.16 -11.99
N GLY A 361 -4.80 -16.47 -11.66
CA GLY A 361 -5.59 -17.52 -12.33
C GLY A 361 -5.82 -17.22 -13.82
N LEU A 362 -6.21 -15.99 -14.17
CA LEU A 362 -6.39 -15.57 -15.56
C LEU A 362 -5.09 -15.68 -16.38
N PHE A 363 -3.95 -15.34 -15.77
CA PHE A 363 -2.64 -15.51 -16.38
C PHE A 363 -2.33 -16.98 -16.68
N LEU A 364 -2.56 -17.88 -15.72
CA LEU A 364 -2.35 -19.31 -15.90
C LEU A 364 -3.27 -19.90 -16.98
N ILE A 365 -4.54 -19.51 -16.99
CA ILE A 365 -5.51 -19.94 -18.02
C ILE A 365 -5.06 -19.44 -19.40
N SER A 366 -4.68 -18.17 -19.53
CA SER A 366 -4.23 -17.59 -20.80
C SER A 366 -2.95 -18.26 -21.31
N THR A 367 -2.01 -18.55 -20.42
CA THR A 367 -0.79 -19.31 -20.72
C THR A 367 -1.14 -20.70 -21.25
N PHE A 368 -2.01 -21.43 -20.55
CA PHE A 368 -2.45 -22.77 -20.96
C PHE A 368 -3.13 -22.76 -22.33
N LEU A 369 -4.02 -21.79 -22.58
CA LEU A 369 -4.70 -21.65 -23.87
C LEU A 369 -3.72 -21.32 -24.99
N PHE A 370 -2.76 -20.41 -24.75
CA PHE A 370 -1.71 -20.08 -25.71
C PHE A 370 -0.92 -21.33 -26.11
N PHE A 371 -0.40 -22.09 -25.15
CA PHE A 371 0.34 -23.32 -25.43
C PHE A 371 -0.51 -24.37 -26.14
N ARG A 372 -1.78 -24.54 -25.76
CA ARG A 372 -2.70 -25.48 -26.42
C ARG A 372 -2.91 -25.11 -27.89
N PHE A 373 -3.14 -23.83 -28.22
CA PHE A 373 -3.30 -23.40 -29.61
C PHE A 373 -1.99 -23.49 -30.39
N LEU A 374 -0.85 -23.14 -29.77
CA LEU A 374 0.46 -23.29 -30.39
C LEU A 374 0.75 -24.75 -30.76
N LEU A 375 0.49 -25.70 -29.84
CA LEU A 375 0.66 -27.14 -30.10
C LEU A 375 -0.27 -27.64 -31.19
N ARG A 376 -1.52 -27.17 -31.23
CA ARG A 376 -2.47 -27.52 -32.30
C ARG A 376 -2.02 -26.99 -33.66
N LEU A 377 -1.53 -25.75 -33.71
CA LEU A 377 -1.01 -25.16 -34.94
C LEU A 377 0.23 -25.92 -35.44
N ARG A 378 1.13 -26.33 -34.52
CA ARG A 378 2.28 -27.18 -34.85
C ARG A 378 1.84 -28.53 -35.42
N ARG A 379 0.87 -29.21 -34.79
CA ARG A 379 0.33 -30.47 -35.31
C ARG A 379 -0.27 -30.32 -36.71
N ILE A 380 -1.09 -29.29 -36.93
CA ILE A 380 -1.68 -29.02 -38.25
C ILE A 380 -0.58 -28.82 -39.30
N ARG A 381 0.50 -28.12 -38.95
CA ARG A 381 1.65 -27.89 -39.85
C ARG A 381 2.48 -29.15 -40.13
N THR A 382 2.46 -30.15 -39.24
CA THR A 382 3.16 -31.43 -39.45
C THR A 382 2.29 -32.48 -40.13
N ASP A 383 0.96 -32.39 -39.99
CA ASP A 383 -0.01 -33.39 -40.43
C ASP A 383 -0.61 -33.04 -41.81
N LEU A 384 -0.82 -31.75 -42.09
CA LEU A 384 -0.90 -31.27 -43.46
C LEU A 384 0.52 -30.93 -43.88
N ASP A 385 1.01 -31.56 -44.94
CA ASP A 385 2.25 -31.24 -45.63
C ASP A 385 2.09 -29.88 -46.33
N LEU A 386 1.95 -28.83 -45.50
CA LEU A 386 1.49 -27.52 -45.90
C LEU A 386 2.60 -26.91 -46.76
N GLU A 387 2.36 -26.78 -48.07
CA GLU A 387 3.34 -26.20 -48.99
C GLU A 387 3.87 -24.86 -48.42
N GLN A 388 5.15 -24.57 -48.69
CA GLN A 388 5.80 -23.33 -48.25
C GLN A 388 5.01 -22.06 -48.62
N ALA A 389 4.20 -22.11 -49.68
CA ALA A 389 3.29 -21.04 -50.09
C ALA A 389 2.19 -20.75 -49.04
N VAL A 390 1.54 -21.78 -48.48
CA VAL A 390 0.47 -21.66 -47.49
C VAL A 390 1.03 -21.25 -46.11
N VAL A 391 2.22 -21.73 -45.77
CA VAL A 391 2.94 -21.27 -44.57
C VAL A 391 3.23 -19.76 -44.65
N LYS A 392 3.67 -19.29 -45.82
CA LYS A 392 3.97 -17.88 -46.08
C LYS A 392 2.72 -17.00 -46.10
N GLU A 393 1.58 -17.56 -46.46
CA GLU A 393 0.25 -16.91 -46.39
C GLU A 393 -0.28 -16.84 -44.94
N LEU A 394 -0.08 -17.88 -44.13
CA LEU A 394 -0.41 -17.88 -42.69
C LEU A 394 0.40 -16.84 -41.90
N ASP A 395 1.60 -16.50 -42.37
CA ASP A 395 2.45 -15.46 -41.78
C ASP A 395 2.11 -14.04 -42.25
N SER A 396 1.25 -13.91 -43.26
CA SER A 396 0.74 -12.61 -43.75
C SER A 396 -0.50 -12.11 -43.01
N ILE A 397 -1.09 -12.92 -42.12
CA ILE A 397 -2.25 -12.52 -41.32
C ILE A 397 -1.86 -11.40 -40.35
N PRO A 398 -2.55 -10.25 -40.37
CA PRO A 398 -2.22 -9.11 -39.52
C PRO A 398 -2.21 -9.46 -38.03
N GLN A 399 -1.21 -8.97 -37.30
CA GLN A 399 -1.00 -9.27 -35.88
C GLN A 399 -1.63 -8.21 -34.97
N ASP A 400 -1.70 -6.96 -35.43
CA ASP A 400 -2.15 -5.82 -34.63
C ASP A 400 -3.46 -5.21 -35.14
N VAL A 401 -4.23 -4.62 -34.20
CA VAL A 401 -5.51 -3.93 -34.49
C VAL A 401 -5.31 -2.79 -35.49
N LEU A 402 -4.16 -2.13 -35.45
CA LEU A 402 -3.80 -1.08 -36.41
C LEU A 402 -3.64 -1.64 -37.83
N GLU A 403 -3.00 -2.80 -37.98
CA GLU A 403 -2.82 -3.44 -39.29
C GLU A 403 -4.17 -3.93 -39.85
N TRP A 404 -5.05 -4.44 -38.97
CA TRP A 404 -6.43 -4.74 -39.31
C TRP A 404 -7.18 -3.47 -39.74
N ALA A 405 -7.13 -2.40 -38.96
CA ALA A 405 -7.80 -1.12 -39.27
C ALA A 405 -7.32 -0.50 -40.59
N VAL A 406 -6.02 -0.58 -40.90
CA VAL A 406 -5.46 -0.16 -42.19
C VAL A 406 -6.00 -1.01 -43.34
N LEU A 407 -6.23 -2.30 -43.12
CA LEU A 407 -6.83 -3.19 -44.10
C LEU A 407 -8.29 -2.82 -44.41
N ALA A 408 -9.12 -2.55 -43.40
CA ALA A 408 -10.52 -2.12 -43.62
C ALA A 408 -10.65 -0.70 -44.15
N ALA A 409 -9.80 0.24 -43.72
CA ALA A 409 -9.83 1.59 -44.28
C ALA A 409 -9.61 1.56 -45.80
N ARG A 410 -8.79 0.60 -46.28
CA ARG A 410 -8.58 0.36 -47.70
C ARG A 410 -9.75 -0.37 -48.37
N GLU A 411 -10.33 -1.37 -47.71
CA GLU A 411 -11.57 -2.04 -48.16
C GLU A 411 -12.69 -1.03 -48.41
N HIS A 412 -12.88 -0.10 -47.47
CA HIS A 412 -13.86 0.96 -47.57
C HIS A 412 -13.56 1.95 -48.72
N SER A 413 -12.29 2.27 -48.95
CA SER A 413 -11.86 3.13 -50.07
C SER A 413 -11.97 2.45 -51.45
N ALA A 414 -11.88 1.12 -51.51
CA ALA A 414 -11.95 0.34 -52.74
C ALA A 414 -13.40 -0.07 -53.10
N GLY A 415 -14.33 -0.03 -52.15
CA GLY A 415 -15.74 -0.36 -52.37
C GLY A 415 -16.01 -1.85 -52.61
N VAL A 416 -15.09 -2.74 -52.18
CA VAL A 416 -15.19 -4.20 -52.39
C VAL A 416 -14.94 -4.95 -51.09
N GLU A 417 -15.78 -5.94 -50.78
CA GLU A 417 -15.62 -6.83 -49.61
C GLU A 417 -14.42 -7.78 -49.80
N LEU A 418 -13.43 -7.70 -48.91
CA LEU A 418 -12.23 -8.53 -48.94
C LEU A 418 -12.41 -9.74 -48.02
N ARG A 419 -12.24 -10.95 -48.56
CA ARG A 419 -12.22 -12.21 -47.79
C ARG A 419 -10.87 -12.90 -47.92
N ILE A 420 -10.30 -13.33 -46.79
CA ILE A 420 -9.10 -14.17 -46.79
C ILE A 420 -9.56 -15.62 -46.91
N VAL A 421 -9.26 -16.25 -48.05
CA VAL A 421 -9.63 -17.65 -48.38
C VAL A 421 -8.35 -18.43 -48.75
N PRO A 422 -8.17 -19.69 -48.31
CA PRO A 422 -7.02 -20.49 -48.72
C PRO A 422 -7.05 -20.81 -50.23
N ARG A 423 -5.89 -20.67 -50.89
CA ARG A 423 -5.71 -20.76 -52.36
C ARG A 423 -6.22 -22.06 -52.99
N SER A 424 -6.34 -23.16 -52.24
CA SER A 424 -6.89 -24.43 -52.76
C SER A 424 -8.33 -24.33 -53.25
N ASN A 425 -9.11 -23.37 -52.74
CA ASN A 425 -10.52 -23.21 -53.08
C ASN A 425 -10.72 -22.14 -54.17
N ALA A 426 -9.78 -21.20 -54.34
CA ALA A 426 -9.86 -20.16 -55.36
C ALA A 426 -9.74 -20.72 -56.79
N ALA A 427 -9.04 -21.85 -56.96
CA ALA A 427 -8.90 -22.51 -58.27
C ALA A 427 -10.16 -23.27 -58.72
N GLN A 428 -11.12 -23.52 -57.81
CA GLN A 428 -12.28 -24.39 -58.10
C GLN A 428 -13.52 -23.62 -58.59
N ASP A 429 -13.58 -22.30 -58.40
CA ASP A 429 -14.70 -21.45 -58.84
C ASP A 429 -14.53 -20.85 -60.25
N GLY A 430 -13.35 -20.98 -60.89
CA GLY A 430 -13.03 -20.32 -62.17
C GLY A 430 -13.07 -21.18 -63.43
N GLY A 431 -13.58 -22.43 -63.39
CA GLY A 431 -13.32 -23.42 -64.44
C GLY A 431 -14.56 -24.03 -65.10
N ARG A 432 -15.34 -23.27 -65.88
CA ARG A 432 -16.21 -23.85 -66.93
C ARG A 432 -16.54 -22.84 -68.04
N ALA A 433 -15.81 -22.89 -69.14
CA ALA A 433 -16.23 -22.31 -70.42
C ALA A 433 -15.77 -23.22 -71.56
N ASP A 434 -16.70 -23.49 -72.48
CA ASP A 434 -16.67 -24.51 -73.53
C ASP A 434 -15.62 -24.27 -74.62
N ASP A 435 -15.13 -25.38 -75.16
CA ASP A 435 -14.38 -25.49 -76.42
C ASP A 435 -15.19 -24.93 -77.60
N SER A 436 -14.65 -23.96 -78.35
CA SER A 436 -14.74 -23.96 -79.82
C SER A 436 -14.02 -22.78 -80.50
N LEU A 437 -13.29 -23.13 -81.56
CA LEU A 437 -12.99 -22.35 -82.77
C LEU A 437 -11.70 -21.48 -82.86
N LEU A 438 -10.81 -22.02 -83.70
CA LEU A 438 -10.04 -21.38 -84.79
C LEU A 438 -8.60 -20.90 -84.55
N ASN A 439 -7.69 -21.87 -84.76
CA ASN A 439 -6.58 -21.88 -85.74
C ASN A 439 -5.98 -20.58 -86.31
N GLY A 440 -4.65 -20.59 -86.34
CA GLY A 440 -3.77 -19.92 -87.31
C GLY A 440 -3.02 -18.73 -86.72
N GLN A 441 -1.73 -18.50 -86.92
CA GLN A 441 -0.73 -19.13 -87.78
C GLN A 441 0.65 -18.50 -87.43
N GLU A 442 1.69 -19.33 -87.41
CA GLU A 442 3.13 -19.13 -87.68
C GLU A 442 3.86 -17.79 -87.41
N GLY A 443 5.05 -17.90 -86.81
CA GLY A 443 6.14 -16.95 -87.05
C GLY A 443 7.19 -16.81 -85.93
N ALA A 444 8.07 -17.79 -85.77
CA ALA A 444 9.39 -17.60 -85.14
C ALA A 444 10.40 -17.08 -86.22
N PRO A 445 11.71 -16.89 -85.98
CA PRO A 445 12.51 -16.94 -84.74
C PRO A 445 13.58 -15.81 -84.63
N GLY A 446 14.41 -15.83 -83.58
CA GLY A 446 15.84 -15.52 -83.74
C GLY A 446 16.56 -14.71 -82.66
N GLY A 447 17.63 -15.30 -82.11
CA GLY A 447 18.84 -14.60 -81.63
C GLY A 447 18.95 -14.43 -80.10
N THR A 448 19.45 -15.42 -79.36
CA THR A 448 20.86 -15.62 -78.93
C THR A 448 21.43 -14.62 -77.90
N ALA A 449 21.76 -15.22 -76.76
CA ALA A 449 22.59 -14.81 -75.63
C ALA A 449 23.78 -13.90 -75.93
N GLU A 450 24.12 -13.00 -74.99
CA GLU A 450 25.32 -13.16 -74.17
C GLU A 450 25.35 -12.18 -72.98
N GLU A 451 26.25 -12.49 -72.06
CA GLU A 451 26.27 -12.28 -70.63
C GLU A 451 27.23 -11.16 -70.23
N SER A 452 26.89 -10.34 -69.24
CA SER A 452 27.79 -9.85 -68.16
C SER A 452 27.29 -8.59 -67.45
N GLY A 453 27.44 -8.57 -66.12
CA GLY A 453 27.96 -7.40 -65.42
C GLY A 453 26.97 -6.40 -64.81
N ASN A 454 26.49 -6.74 -63.61
CA ASN A 454 26.34 -5.88 -62.41
C ASN A 454 25.51 -4.58 -62.41
N LEU A 455 24.57 -4.59 -61.47
CA LEU A 455 24.07 -3.51 -60.60
C LEU A 455 23.71 -2.17 -61.27
N GLU A 456 22.40 -1.92 -61.43
CA GLU A 456 21.75 -0.71 -60.89
C GLU A 456 20.21 -0.78 -61.02
N SER A 457 19.53 -0.33 -59.96
CA SER A 457 18.19 0.28 -59.92
C SER A 457 17.03 -0.42 -60.67
N GLY A 458 16.21 -1.17 -59.92
CA GLY A 458 14.99 -1.81 -60.43
C GLY A 458 13.89 -0.82 -60.84
N SER A 459 13.85 -0.51 -62.14
CA SER A 459 12.77 0.16 -62.85
C SER A 459 11.56 -0.78 -63.06
N CYS A 460 10.35 -0.29 -62.79
CA CYS A 460 9.09 -0.99 -63.11
C CYS A 460 8.84 -0.95 -64.63
N LYS A 461 8.92 -2.10 -65.31
CA LYS A 461 8.48 -2.25 -66.72
C LYS A 461 7.02 -2.75 -66.78
N PRO A 462 6.17 -2.19 -67.67
CA PRO A 462 4.80 -2.66 -67.86
C PRO A 462 4.76 -3.86 -68.82
N ILE A 463 3.87 -4.82 -68.56
CA ILE A 463 3.50 -5.87 -69.54
C ILE A 463 1.99 -5.80 -69.78
N HIS A 464 1.67 -5.58 -71.05
CA HIS A 464 0.43 -5.76 -71.83
C HIS A 464 -0.95 -5.74 -71.14
N SER A 465 -1.75 -4.78 -71.58
CA SER A 465 -3.20 -4.70 -71.46
C SER A 465 -3.91 -5.83 -72.21
N VAL A 466 -4.83 -6.53 -71.54
CA VAL A 466 -5.86 -7.38 -72.17
C VAL A 466 -7.24 -6.89 -71.71
N GLN A 467 -8.17 -6.74 -72.65
CA GLN A 467 -9.52 -6.21 -72.44
C GLN A 467 -10.38 -7.13 -71.56
N LEU A 468 -11.15 -6.50 -70.68
CA LEU A 468 -12.18 -7.10 -69.82
C LEU A 468 -13.44 -7.48 -70.61
N GLN A 469 -13.94 -8.69 -70.42
CA GLN A 469 -15.38 -8.96 -70.46
C GLN A 469 -15.74 -10.09 -69.48
N GLY A 470 -16.39 -9.73 -68.38
CA GLY A 470 -16.87 -10.67 -67.36
C GLY A 470 -16.80 -10.07 -65.96
N LYS A 471 -17.92 -10.07 -65.24
CA LYS A 471 -18.04 -9.53 -63.87
C LYS A 471 -17.55 -10.60 -62.88
N GLU A 472 -16.29 -10.53 -62.47
CA GLU A 472 -15.73 -11.34 -61.38
C GLU A 472 -15.63 -10.49 -60.10
N GLU A 473 -16.01 -11.07 -58.95
CA GLU A 473 -15.68 -10.52 -57.63
C GLU A 473 -14.17 -10.64 -57.41
N PRO A 474 -13.46 -9.57 -57.01
CA PRO A 474 -12.01 -9.63 -56.89
C PRO A 474 -11.60 -10.41 -55.63
N VAL A 475 -10.96 -11.56 -55.85
CA VAL A 475 -10.30 -12.37 -54.82
C VAL A 475 -8.87 -11.86 -54.67
N VAL A 476 -8.51 -11.35 -53.48
CA VAL A 476 -7.14 -10.92 -53.20
C VAL A 476 -6.30 -12.12 -52.77
N THR A 477 -5.26 -12.41 -53.55
CA THR A 477 -4.33 -13.50 -53.28
C THR A 477 -3.12 -13.03 -52.47
N ALA A 478 -2.38 -13.94 -51.84
CA ALA A 478 -1.17 -13.60 -51.09
C ALA A 478 -0.05 -12.96 -51.93
N GLU A 479 -0.10 -13.08 -53.27
CA GLU A 479 0.80 -12.37 -54.19
C GLU A 479 0.45 -10.88 -54.30
N ASP A 480 -0.84 -10.57 -54.30
CA ASP A 480 -1.34 -9.20 -54.25
C ASP A 480 -0.99 -8.52 -52.93
N LEU A 481 -0.74 -9.24 -51.84
CA LEU A 481 -0.28 -8.63 -50.58
C LEU A 481 1.23 -8.33 -50.56
N ARG A 482 2.04 -8.95 -51.43
CA ARG A 482 3.50 -8.73 -51.48
C ARG A 482 3.91 -7.49 -52.24
N TYR A 483 3.27 -7.20 -53.38
CA TYR A 483 3.57 -5.99 -54.16
C TYR A 483 3.34 -4.69 -53.35
N PHE A 484 2.43 -4.74 -52.38
CA PHE A 484 2.08 -3.62 -51.52
C PHE A 484 3.03 -3.44 -50.32
N LYS A 485 3.81 -4.47 -49.98
CA LYS A 485 4.89 -4.38 -48.99
C LYS A 485 6.15 -3.71 -49.58
N ILE A 486 6.26 -3.67 -50.91
CA ILE A 486 7.39 -3.08 -51.66
C ILE A 486 7.04 -1.67 -52.20
N GLY A 487 5.83 -1.17 -51.95
CA GLY A 487 5.45 0.20 -52.31
C GLY A 487 5.16 0.44 -53.79
N CYS A 488 4.85 -0.59 -54.57
CA CYS A 488 4.43 -0.43 -55.97
C CYS A 488 2.90 -0.43 -56.07
N SER A 489 2.32 0.55 -56.77
CA SER A 489 0.88 0.57 -57.09
C SER A 489 0.60 -0.27 -58.34
N PRO A 490 -0.48 -1.07 -58.39
CA PRO A 490 -0.95 -1.64 -59.65
C PRO A 490 -1.60 -0.55 -60.53
N PRO A 491 -1.62 -0.71 -61.87
CA PRO A 491 -2.19 0.30 -62.76
C PRO A 491 -3.71 0.42 -62.58
N ILE A 492 -4.19 1.65 -62.42
CA ILE A 492 -5.60 2.02 -62.36
C ILE A 492 -6.21 1.87 -63.76
N PRO A 493 -7.36 1.19 -63.95
CA PRO A 493 -8.05 1.19 -65.24
C PRO A 493 -8.55 2.60 -65.57
N GLN A 494 -8.06 3.20 -66.66
CA GLN A 494 -8.60 4.49 -67.11
C GLN A 494 -9.98 4.31 -67.74
N VAL A 495 -11.00 4.86 -67.09
CA VAL A 495 -12.33 5.06 -67.67
C VAL A 495 -12.24 6.17 -68.72
N ARG A 496 -12.37 5.81 -70.00
CA ARG A 496 -12.36 6.77 -71.12
C ARG A 496 -13.74 7.44 -71.23
N ASN A 497 -13.90 8.61 -70.62
CA ASN A 497 -15.05 9.49 -70.86
C ASN A 497 -14.87 10.25 -72.18
N TYR A 498 -15.66 9.93 -73.21
CA TYR A 498 -15.85 10.80 -74.37
C TYR A 498 -17.10 11.67 -74.14
N ASN A 499 -16.89 12.94 -73.78
CA ASN A 499 -17.95 13.96 -73.82
C ASN A 499 -17.99 14.60 -75.22
N LYS A 500 -19.18 14.56 -75.85
CA LYS A 500 -19.56 15.39 -77.00
C LYS A 500 -20.03 16.75 -76.50
N HIS A 501 -19.42 17.84 -76.96
CA HIS A 501 -20.11 19.12 -77.19
C HIS A 501 -19.41 19.90 -78.32
N ASN A 502 -20.09 19.94 -79.47
CA ASN A 502 -20.43 21.16 -80.20
C ASN A 502 -21.77 20.91 -80.87
#